data_AF-A0A951HW54-F1
#
_entry.id   AF-A0A951HW54-F1
#
_cell.length_a   1.000
_cell.length_b   1.000
_cell.length_c   1.000
_cell.angle_alpha   90.00
_cell.angle_beta   90.00
_cell.angle_gamma   90.00
#
_symmetry.space_group_name_H-M   'P 1'
#
loop_
_entity.id
_entity.type
_entity.pdbx_description
1 polymer ?
#
loop_
_entity_poly.entity_id
_entity_poly.type
_entity_poly.pdbx_seq_one_letter_code
_entity_poly.pdbx_strand_id
1 'polypeptide(L)' 'LTEAATAQLPVIDEILMALMAEPGCRVARMSGSGATCFGLFETQPGAQAAADKIRAAQPQWWVYAGVVR' A
#
# COMPACT_ATOMS: atom_id res chain seq x y z
N LEU A 1 17.98 -2.05 4.67
CA LEU A 1 17.00 -2.60 5.65
C LEU A 1 15.71 -3.10 4.99
N THR A 2 15.28 -2.57 3.84
CA THR A 2 14.11 -3.07 3.07
C THR A 2 14.34 -4.39 2.32
N GLU A 3 15.60 -4.78 2.05
CA GLU A 3 15.91 -5.99 1.24
C GLU A 3 15.64 -7.31 1.97
N ALA A 4 15.73 -7.35 3.31
CA ALA A 4 15.61 -8.61 4.06
C ALA A 4 14.16 -9.10 4.20
N ALA A 5 13.17 -8.22 4.01
CA ALA A 5 11.75 -8.55 4.15
C ALA A 5 11.08 -8.88 2.81
N THR A 6 11.48 -8.23 1.72
CA THR A 6 11.00 -8.55 0.35
C THR A 6 11.44 -9.94 -0.11
N ALA A 7 12.62 -10.40 0.32
CA ALA A 7 13.14 -11.72 -0.06
C ALA A 7 12.39 -12.93 0.52
N GLN A 8 11.51 -12.76 1.53
CA GLN A 8 10.90 -13.88 2.25
C GLN A 8 9.38 -14.00 2.09
N LEU A 9 8.69 -12.97 1.59
CA LEU A 9 7.21 -12.97 1.48
C LEU A 9 6.75 -12.26 0.19
N PRO A 10 6.47 -13.00 -0.90
CA PRO A 10 6.04 -12.43 -2.20
C PRO A 10 4.83 -11.51 -2.12
N VAL A 11 3.95 -11.72 -1.13
CA VAL A 11 2.77 -10.88 -0.89
C VAL A 11 3.13 -9.42 -0.61
N ILE A 12 4.33 -9.13 -0.10
CA ILE A 12 4.79 -7.75 0.13
C ILE A 12 4.96 -7.02 -1.21
N ASP A 13 5.59 -7.67 -2.20
CA ASP A 13 5.77 -7.09 -3.53
C ASP A 13 4.42 -6.85 -4.22
N GLU A 14 3.48 -7.79 -4.06
CA GLU A 14 2.11 -7.64 -4.57
C GLU A 14 1.42 -6.41 -3.99
N ILE A 15 1.52 -6.17 -2.67
CA ILE A 15 0.91 -5.01 -2.02
C ILE A 15 1.57 -3.71 -2.49
N LEU A 16 2.91 -3.68 -2.56
CA LEU A 16 3.65 -2.49 -3.02
C LEU A 16 3.32 -2.15 -4.48
N MET A 17 3.20 -3.16 -5.34
CA MET A 17 2.78 -2.99 -6.73
C MET A 17 1.34 -2.49 -6.83
N ALA A 18 0.41 -3.07 -6.05
CA ALA A 18 -0.98 -2.62 -6.02
C ALA A 18 -1.10 -1.14 -5.60
N LEU A 19 -0.31 -0.71 -4.61
CA LEU A 19 -0.27 0.69 -4.19
C LEU A 19 0.34 1.61 -5.25
N MET A 20 1.45 1.23 -5.88
CA MET A 20 2.11 2.05 -6.92
C MET A 20 1.29 2.15 -8.21
N ALA A 21 0.44 1.16 -8.49
CA ALA A 21 -0.44 1.17 -9.66
C ALA A 21 -1.61 2.16 -9.53
N GLU A 22 -1.94 2.61 -8.31
CA GLU A 22 -3.06 3.52 -8.09
C GLU A 22 -2.73 4.97 -8.46
N PRO A 23 -3.65 5.68 -9.13
CA PRO A 23 -3.45 7.08 -9.49
C PRO A 23 -3.17 7.97 -8.29
N GLY A 24 -2.16 8.83 -8.42
CA GLY A 24 -1.78 9.79 -7.38
C GLY A 24 -0.95 9.18 -6.25
N CYS A 25 -0.59 7.89 -6.31
CA CYS A 25 0.40 7.31 -5.42
C CYS A 25 1.79 7.89 -5.72
N ARG A 26 2.45 8.45 -4.71
CA ARG A 26 3.77 9.06 -4.81
C ARG A 26 4.87 8.16 -4.27
N VAL A 27 4.54 7.35 -3.27
CA VAL A 27 5.45 6.45 -2.59
C VAL A 27 4.64 5.25 -2.11
N ALA A 28 5.11 4.03 -2.38
CA ALA A 28 4.68 2.83 -1.68
C ALA A 28 5.89 2.20 -0.98
N ARG A 29 5.78 1.94 0.33
CA ARG A 29 6.86 1.32 1.12
C ARG A 29 6.30 0.47 2.25
N MET A 30 7.13 -0.41 2.77
CA MET A 30 6.90 -1.07 4.04
C MET A 30 7.13 -0.11 5.21
N SER A 31 6.34 -0.27 6.27
CA SER A 31 6.56 0.41 7.56
C SER A 31 7.40 -0.46 8.50
N GLY A 32 8.64 -0.06 8.79
CA GLY A 32 9.50 -0.72 9.78
C GLY A 32 9.97 -2.13 9.37
N SER A 33 9.95 -3.08 10.32
CA SER A 33 10.37 -4.49 10.15
C SER A 33 9.22 -5.47 9.88
N GLY A 34 7.98 -4.99 9.71
CA GLY A 34 6.78 -5.83 9.54
C GLY A 34 6.07 -5.64 8.18
N ALA A 35 5.18 -6.57 7.85
CA ALA A 35 4.51 -6.72 6.53
C ALA A 35 3.53 -5.60 6.12
N THR A 36 3.31 -4.62 7.00
CA THR A 36 2.39 -3.51 6.70
C THR A 36 3.02 -2.59 5.66
N CYS A 37 2.41 -2.56 4.48
CA CYS A 37 2.77 -1.64 3.40
C CYS A 37 1.82 -0.43 3.42
N PHE A 38 2.34 0.75 3.04
CA PHE A 38 1.56 1.98 2.95
C PHE A 38 1.88 2.73 1.66
N GLY A 39 0.89 3.47 1.16
CA GLY A 39 1.01 4.38 0.04
C GLY A 39 0.76 5.83 0.48
N LEU A 40 1.58 6.77 0.01
CA LEU A 40 1.32 8.21 0.16
C LEU A 40 0.67 8.74 -1.11
N PHE A 41 -0.46 9.42 -0.96
CA PHE A 41 -1.22 9.97 -2.07
C PHE A 41 -1.26 11.49 -2.01
N GLU A 42 -1.37 12.13 -3.18
CA GLU A 42 -1.42 13.60 -3.27
C GLU A 42 -2.63 14.21 -2.58
N THR A 43 -3.75 13.48 -2.55
CA THR A 43 -5.01 13.98 -1.99
C THR A 43 -5.71 12.90 -1.18
N GLN A 44 -6.48 13.34 -0.17
CA GLN A 44 -7.31 12.44 0.64
C GLN A 44 -8.35 11.67 -0.22
N PRO A 45 -9.06 12.30 -1.18
CA PRO A 45 -9.94 11.54 -2.09
C PRO A 45 -9.19 10.50 -2.93
N GLY A 46 -7.97 10.80 -3.37
CA GLY A 46 -7.12 9.86 -4.09
C GLY A 46 -6.76 8.62 -3.26
N ALA A 47 -6.37 8.84 -1.99
CA ALA A 47 -6.10 7.74 -1.06
C ALA A 47 -7.34 6.87 -0.81
N GLN A 48 -8.52 7.48 -0.67
CA GLN A 48 -9.76 6.75 -0.44
C GLN A 48 -10.15 5.92 -1.67
N ALA A 49 -10.08 6.49 -2.87
CA ALA A 49 -10.38 5.80 -4.11
C ALA A 49 -9.44 4.61 -4.34
N ALA A 50 -8.14 4.78 -4.04
CA ALA A 50 -7.16 3.70 -4.07
C ALA A 50 -7.53 2.58 -3.09
N ALA A 51 -7.88 2.93 -1.85
CA ALA A 51 -8.26 1.94 -0.85
C ALA A 51 -9.51 1.15 -1.26
N ASP A 52 -10.52 1.79 -1.82
CA ASP A 52 -11.75 1.13 -2.25
C ASP A 52 -11.49 0.15 -3.41
N LYS A 53 -10.65 0.53 -4.38
CA LYS A 53 -10.24 -0.35 -5.48
C LYS A 53 -9.41 -1.54 -4.99
N ILE A 54 -8.44 -1.31 -4.11
CA ILE A 54 -7.60 -2.38 -3.58
C ILE A 54 -8.46 -3.37 -2.76
N ARG A 55 -9.41 -2.89 -1.94
CA ARG A 55 -10.36 -3.79 -1.24
C ARG A 55 -11.21 -4.61 -2.21
N ALA A 56 -11.65 -4.01 -3.32
CA ALA A 56 -12.44 -4.72 -4.32
C ALA A 56 -11.61 -5.78 -5.07
N ALA A 57 -10.35 -5.47 -5.40
CA ALA A 57 -9.44 -6.38 -6.08
C ALA A 57 -8.90 -7.50 -5.18
N GLN A 58 -8.71 -7.20 -3.88
CA GLN A 58 -8.18 -8.12 -2.89
C GLN A 58 -9.04 -8.11 -1.62
N PRO A 59 -10.22 -8.78 -1.62
CA PRO A 59 -11.17 -8.72 -0.50
C PRO A 59 -10.63 -9.29 0.82
N GLN A 60 -9.56 -10.09 0.77
CA GLN A 60 -8.91 -10.64 1.96
C GLN A 60 -7.90 -9.68 2.60
N TRP A 61 -7.54 -8.59 1.92
CA TRP A 61 -6.60 -7.62 2.46
C TRP A 61 -7.33 -6.63 3.36
N TRP A 62 -6.72 -6.35 4.51
CA TRP A 62 -7.13 -5.22 5.34
C TRP A 62 -6.56 -3.94 4.74
N VAL A 63 -7.44 -2.97 4.44
CA VAL A 63 -7.05 -1.72 3.79
C VAL A 63 -7.69 -0.54 4.51
N TYR A 64 -6.88 0.46 4.84
CA TYR A 64 -7.31 1.70 5.48
C TYR A 64 -6.74 2.92 4.72
N ALA A 65 -7.56 3.96 4.58
CA ALA A 65 -7.15 5.26 4.07
C ALA A 65 -7.41 6.33 5.13
N GLY A 66 -6.44 7.21 5.34
CA GLY A 66 -6.52 8.28 6.33
C GLY A 66 -5.55 9.42 6.01
N VAL A 67 -5.66 10.49 6.78
CA VAL A 67 -4.75 11.64 6.66
C VAL A 67 -3.63 11.52 7.68
N VAL A 68 -2.40 11.80 7.25
CA VAL A 68 -1.25 11.94 8.14
C VAL A 68 -1.19 13.41 8.58
N ARG A 69 -1.03 13.66 9.89
CA ARG A 69 -0.87 14.99 10.47
C ARG A 69 0.57 15.20 10.91
#